data_AF-A0A0M0KAD1-F1
#
_entry.id   AF-A0A0M0KAD1-F1
#
_cell.length_a   1.000
_cell.length_b   1.000
_cell.length_c   1.000
_cell.angle_alpha   90.00
_cell.angle_beta   90.00
_cell.angle_gamma   90.00
#
_symmetry.space_group_name_H-M   'P 1'
#
loop_
_entity.id
_entity.type
_entity.pdbx_description
1 polymer ?
#
loop_
_entity_poly.entity_id
_entity_poly.type
_entity_poly.pdbx_seq_one_letter_code
_entity_poly.pdbx_strand_id
1 'polypeptide(L)' 'MPKSLRPNLYRTIKIVMSDGATFRVPSAVRTVGNTLQLDRDPANHPAYLGTTDQSGMLGRREEQRLERVRTKTKQDLFD' A
#
# COMPACT_ATOMS: atom_id res chain seq x y z
N MET A 1 20.03 -24.84 1.02
CA MET A 1 20.09 -24.43 2.45
C MET A 1 20.00 -25.64 3.38
N PRO A 2 20.99 -25.90 4.23
CA PRO A 2 20.93 -26.98 5.21
C PRO A 2 19.81 -26.75 6.23
N LYS A 3 19.23 -27.83 6.78
CA LYS A 3 18.04 -27.79 7.66
C LYS A 3 18.27 -26.97 8.94
N SER A 4 19.52 -26.92 9.42
CA SER A 4 19.93 -26.18 10.62
C SER A 4 19.92 -24.66 10.47
N LEU A 5 20.06 -24.14 9.24
CA LEU A 5 20.15 -22.70 8.94
C LEU A 5 18.84 -22.14 8.38
N ARG A 6 17.77 -22.95 8.27
CA ARG A 6 16.47 -22.47 7.83
C ARG A 6 15.64 -22.00 9.03
N PRO A 7 14.96 -20.85 8.95
CA PRO A 7 13.91 -20.51 9.90
C PRO A 7 12.87 -21.62 9.96
N ASN A 8 12.36 -21.91 11.16
CA ASN A 8 11.35 -22.93 11.37
C ASN A 8 10.01 -22.50 10.74
N LEU A 9 9.79 -22.91 9.49
CA LEU A 9 8.62 -22.60 8.64
C LEU A 9 7.40 -23.48 8.93
N TYR A 10 7.43 -24.32 9.97
CA TYR A 10 6.37 -25.30 10.26
C TYR A 10 5.12 -24.69 10.94
N ARG A 11 4.97 -23.36 10.96
CA ARG A 11 3.84 -22.69 11.60
C ARG A 11 2.88 -22.16 10.54
N THR A 12 1.68 -22.71 10.48
CA THR A 12 0.61 -22.19 9.61
C THR A 12 -0.08 -21.01 10.30
N ILE A 13 -0.24 -19.90 9.59
CA ILE A 13 -1.03 -18.74 10.03
C ILE A 13 -2.30 -18.62 9.21
N LYS A 14 -3.33 -17.98 9.78
CA LYS A 14 -4.54 -17.58 9.05
C LYS A 14 -4.36 -16.14 8.60
N ILE A 15 -4.34 -15.92 7.29
CA ILE A 15 -4.35 -14.59 6.70
C ILE A 15 -5.82 -14.23 6.41
N VAL A 16 -6.24 -13.04 6.82
CA VAL A 16 -7.55 -12.46 6.52
C VAL A 16 -7.30 -11.22 5.67
N MET A 17 -7.82 -11.27 4.43
CA MET A 17 -7.79 -10.15 3.50
C MET A 17 -8.87 -9.12 3.85
N SER A 18 -8.74 -7.92 3.29
CA SER A 18 -9.66 -6.80 3.44
C SER A 18 -11.04 -7.06 2.82
N ASP A 19 -11.12 -7.97 1.85
CA ASP A 19 -12.38 -8.47 1.26
C ASP A 19 -13.02 -9.60 2.08
N GLY A 20 -12.38 -10.03 3.18
CA GLY A 20 -12.83 -11.12 4.03
C GLY A 20 -12.36 -12.51 3.59
N ALA A 21 -11.64 -12.64 2.47
CA ALA A 21 -11.06 -13.90 2.05
C ALA A 21 -10.03 -14.40 3.07
N THR A 22 -9.99 -15.72 3.31
CA THR A 22 -9.07 -16.30 4.31
C THR A 22 -8.19 -17.39 3.72
N PHE A 23 -6.90 -17.32 4.03
CA PHE A 23 -5.89 -18.24 3.53
C PHE A 23 -5.08 -18.85 4.68
N ARG A 24 -4.73 -20.13 4.55
CA ARG A 24 -3.85 -20.83 5.49
C ARG A 24 -2.50 -21.03 4.83
N VAL A 25 -1.49 -20.29 5.30
CA VAL A 25 -0.16 -20.25 4.67
C VAL A 25 0.92 -20.59 5.70
N PRO A 26 1.91 -21.44 5.37
CA PRO A 26 3.09 -21.64 6.22
C PRO A 26 3.89 -20.35 6.29
N SER A 27 4.20 -19.90 7.50
CA SER A 27 4.90 -18.65 7.73
C SER A 27 5.90 -18.76 8.87
N ALA A 28 6.91 -17.89 8.85
CA ALA A 28 7.94 -17.81 9.89
C ALA A 28 7.50 -16.95 11.09
N VAL A 29 6.20 -16.75 11.28
CA VAL A 29 5.68 -15.94 12.40
C VAL A 29 6.00 -16.60 13.74
N ARG A 30 6.35 -15.75 14.72
CA ARG A 30 6.83 -16.17 16.05
C ARG A 30 5.78 -16.91 16.89
N THR A 31 4.49 -16.76 16.57
CA THR A 31 3.35 -17.28 17.34
C THR A 31 2.45 -18.19 16.50
N VAL A 32 2.16 -19.39 16.99
CA VAL A 32 1.24 -20.35 16.35
C VAL A 32 -0.19 -19.88 16.56
N GLY A 33 -1.03 -19.97 15.52
CA GLY A 33 -2.45 -19.62 15.61
C GLY A 33 -2.75 -18.13 15.51
N ASN A 34 -1.73 -17.29 15.22
CA ASN A 34 -1.96 -15.88 15.00
C ASN A 34 -2.76 -15.65 13.71
N THR A 35 -3.75 -14.78 13.79
CA THR A 35 -4.49 -14.30 12.61
C THR A 35 -3.82 -13.02 12.13
N LEU A 36 -3.34 -13.01 10.89
CA LEU A 36 -2.78 -11.83 10.26
C LEU A 36 -3.89 -11.16 9.45
N GLN A 37 -4.39 -10.04 9.95
CA GLN A 37 -5.33 -9.20 9.23
C GLN A 37 -4.54 -8.21 8.37
N LEU A 38 -4.86 -8.17 7.07
CA LEU A 38 -4.22 -7.28 6.12
C LEU A 38 -5.12 -6.07 5.85
N ASP A 39 -4.65 -4.89 6.23
CA ASP A 39 -5.32 -3.63 5.88
C ASP A 39 -5.10 -3.27 4.42
N ARG A 40 -3.97 -3.69 3.84
CA ARG A 40 -3.62 -3.45 2.45
C ARG A 40 -3.18 -4.74 1.77
N ASP A 41 -3.89 -5.12 0.70
CA ASP A 41 -3.77 -6.40 0.01
C ASP A 41 -4.01 -6.22 -1.50
N PRO A 42 -3.85 -7.26 -2.34
CA PRO A 42 -4.03 -7.11 -3.79
C PRO A 42 -5.43 -6.63 -4.20
N ALA A 43 -6.46 -6.92 -3.40
CA ALA A 43 -7.83 -6.52 -3.68
C ALA A 43 -8.04 -5.01 -3.49
N ASN A 44 -7.21 -4.34 -2.70
CA ASN A 44 -7.28 -2.90 -2.45
C ASN A 44 -6.01 -2.11 -2.85
N HIS A 45 -5.00 -2.76 -3.41
CA HIS A 45 -3.73 -2.11 -3.75
C HIS A 45 -3.83 -1.37 -5.10
N PRO A 46 -3.48 -0.07 -5.15
CA PRO A 46 -3.72 0.79 -6.31
C PRO A 46 -2.98 0.32 -7.58
N ALA A 47 -1.84 -0.36 -7.41
CA ALA A 47 -1.09 -0.91 -8.54
C ALA A 47 -1.81 -2.04 -9.29
N TYR A 48 -2.72 -2.78 -8.64
CA TYR A 48 -3.44 -3.89 -9.27
C TYR A 48 -4.84 -3.50 -9.75
N LEU A 49 -5.45 -2.49 -9.12
CA LEU A 49 -6.77 -1.98 -9.52
C LEU A 49 -6.72 -0.94 -10.65
N GLY A 50 -5.52 -0.50 -11.05
CA GLY A 50 -5.36 0.57 -12.05
C GLY A 50 -5.91 1.93 -11.59
N THR A 51 -6.28 2.05 -10.31
CA THR A 51 -6.79 3.28 -9.71
C THR A 51 -5.63 4.21 -9.35
N THR A 52 -5.75 5.48 -9.74
CA THR A 52 -4.85 6.55 -9.30
C THR A 52 -4.82 6.66 -7.78
N ASP A 53 -3.65 7.04 -7.25
CA ASP A 53 -3.40 7.21 -5.81
C ASP A 53 -4.49 8.07 -5.14
N GLN A 54 -5.26 7.44 -4.24
CA GLN A 54 -6.34 8.05 -3.46
C GLN A 54 -5.84 8.91 -2.30
N SER A 55 -4.51 9.04 -2.12
CA SER A 55 -3.91 9.88 -1.07
C SER A 55 -4.21 11.38 -1.24
N GLY A 56 -4.71 11.81 -2.40
CA GLY A 56 -4.92 13.22 -2.73
C GLY A 56 -3.63 14.00 -3.00
N MET A 57 -2.46 13.37 -2.92
CA MET A 57 -1.16 14.01 -3.15
C MET A 57 -1.00 14.52 -4.58
N LEU A 58 -1.54 13.80 -5.56
CA LEU A 58 -1.53 14.22 -6.96
C LEU A 58 -2.39 15.49 -7.17
N GLY A 59 -3.59 15.54 -6.59
CA GLY A 59 -4.45 16.72 -6.64
C GLY A 59 -3.80 17.94 -5.99
N ARG A 60 -3.23 17.79 -4.79
CA ARG A 60 -2.50 18.89 -4.11
C ARG A 60 -1.33 19.42 -4.94
N ARG A 61 -0.61 18.53 -5.65
CA ARG A 61 0.49 18.94 -6.53
C ARG A 61 0.00 19.75 -7.73
N GLU A 62 -1.13 19.36 -8.32
CA GLU A 62 -1.73 20.09 -9.44
C GLU A 62 -2.23 21.47 -9.02
N GLU A 63 -2.86 21.59 -7.86
CA GLU A 63 -3.30 22.87 -7.28
C GLU A 63 -2.12 23.83 -7.11
N GLN A 64 -1.04 23.37 -6.47
CA GLN A 64 0.19 24.17 -6.31
C GLN A 64 0.79 24.59 -7.66
N ARG A 65 0.72 23.73 -8.68
CA ARG A 65 1.18 24.05 -10.03
C ARG A 65 0.34 25.17 -10.64
N LEU A 66 -0.98 25.08 -10.52
CA LEU A 66 -1.91 26.09 -11.06
C LEU A 66 -1.75 27.43 -10.35
N GLU A 67 -1.53 27.44 -9.04
CA GLU A 67 -1.25 28.67 -8.28
C GLU A 67 0.02 29.36 -8.78
N ARG A 68 1.11 28.62 -9.00
CA ARG A 68 2.36 29.16 -9.55
C ARG A 68 2.19 29.75 -10.95
N VAL A 69 1.37 29.12 -11.79
CA VAL A 69 1.06 29.65 -13.13
C VAL A 69 0.29 30.96 -13.00
N ARG A 70 -0.75 31.00 -12.14
CA ARG A 70 -1.57 32.20 -11.91
C ARG A 70 -0.75 33.37 -11.37
N THR A 71 0.16 33.13 -10.43
CA THR A 71 1.01 34.19 -9.88
C THR A 71 1.95 34.75 -10.94
N LYS A 72 2.57 33.88 -11.76
CA LYS A 72 3.41 34.30 -12.87
C LYS A 72 2.63 35.14 -13.90
N THR A 73 1.46 34.68 -14.33
CA THR A 73 0.62 35.43 -15.28
C THR A 73 0.20 36.79 -14.73
N LYS A 74 -0.11 36.89 -13.43
CA LYS A 74 -0.41 38.19 -12.80
C LYS A 74 0.80 39.11 -12.84
N GLN A 75 1.99 38.61 -12.49
CA GLN A 75 3.24 39.38 -12.54
C GLN A 75 3.46 39.96 -13.95
N ASP A 76 3.37 39.12 -14.98
CA ASP A 76 3.54 39.50 -16.40
C ASP A 76 2.49 40.51 -16.91
N LEU A 77 1.38 40.72 -16.18
CA LEU A 77 0.30 41.67 -16.52
C LEU A 77 0.46 43.04 -15.86
N PHE A 78 1.31 43.14 -14.83
CA PHE A 78 1.56 44.38 -14.07
C PHE A 78 2.96 44.96 -14.30
N ASP A 79 3.80 44.28 -15.10
CA ASP A 79 5.09 44.75 -15.63
C ASP A 79 4.93 45.28 -17.07
#